data_AF-A0A821ATG3-F1
#
_entry.id   AF-A0A821ATG3-F1
#
_cell.length_a   1.000
_cell.length_b   1.000
_cell.length_c   1.000
_cell.angle_alpha   90.00
_cell.angle_beta   90.00
_cell.angle_gamma   90.00
#
_symmetry.space_group_name_H-M   'P 1'
#
loop_
_entity.id
_entity.type
_entity.pdbx_description
1 polymer ?
#
loop_
_entity_poly.entity_id
_entity_poly.type
_entity_poly.pdbx_seq_one_letter_code
_entity_poly.pdbx_strand_id
1 'polypeptide(L)'
;MGQVLGRQQVSIEGHLGPYVIERPKLLWNPLTECFVMWVHLDSNDYTYRYVGIAVSSVPNGVFTLLHAFRPDGIPSLDVNLYEDTHNGSVNSAYFVRSCNHQYVGISRLTDDYLNTMGLTSTINELREGHAIFHRNSNYYTMISHLTSWASNAVDLFITNADSLQN
;
A
#
# COMPACT_ATOMS: atom_id res chain seq x y z
N MET A 1 14.35 9.18 20.16
CA MET A 1 13.13 9.55 19.39
C MET A 1 12.92 8.49 18.32
N GLY A 2 11.70 7.96 18.18
CA GLY A 2 11.38 6.80 17.34
C GLY A 2 10.43 7.09 16.17
N GLN A 3 10.36 8.35 15.71
CA GLN A 3 9.58 8.72 14.53
C GLN A 3 10.46 8.57 13.29
N VAL A 4 10.03 7.75 12.33
CA VAL A 4 10.78 7.42 11.12
C VAL A 4 10.41 8.29 9.91
N LEU A 5 9.17 8.79 9.87
CA LEU A 5 8.66 9.77 8.90
C LEU A 5 7.63 10.69 9.58
N GLY A 6 7.91 11.98 9.64
CA GLY A 6 7.04 13.01 10.22
C GLY A 6 6.33 13.85 9.18
N ARG A 7 5.16 14.41 9.54
CA ARG A 7 4.36 15.28 8.65
C ARG A 7 5.13 16.50 8.15
N GLN A 8 6.07 17.00 8.94
CA GLN A 8 6.92 18.15 8.61
C GLN A 8 8.01 17.80 7.58
N GLN A 9 8.32 16.52 7.40
CA GLN A 9 9.31 16.05 6.42
C GLN A 9 8.69 15.79 5.05
N VAL A 10 7.35 15.81 4.96
CA VAL A 10 6.62 15.60 3.71
C VAL A 10 6.33 16.96 3.08
N SER A 11 6.94 17.21 1.92
CA SER A 11 6.69 18.37 1.07
C SER A 11 6.39 17.89 -0.33
N ILE A 12 5.24 18.29 -0.88
CA ILE A 12 4.87 18.03 -2.27
C ILE A 12 4.78 19.36 -3.00
N GLU A 13 5.48 19.46 -4.13
CA GLU A 13 5.44 20.67 -4.95
C GLU A 13 4.01 21.01 -5.38
N GLY A 14 3.63 22.28 -5.22
CA GLY A 14 2.30 22.76 -5.58
C GLY A 14 1.17 22.41 -4.61
N HIS A 15 1.45 21.71 -3.51
CA HIS A 15 0.44 21.31 -2.53
C HIS A 15 0.84 21.69 -1.09
N LEU A 16 -0.08 22.34 -0.38
CA LEU A 16 0.14 22.77 1.00
C LEU A 16 -0.23 21.65 1.99
N GLY A 17 0.68 21.33 2.89
CA GLY A 17 0.42 20.48 4.04
C GLY A 17 -0.26 21.23 5.21
N PRO A 18 -0.33 20.63 6.42
CA PRO A 18 0.21 19.31 6.75
C PRO A 18 -0.63 18.17 6.17
N TYR A 19 0.05 17.08 5.80
CA TYR A 19 -0.59 15.88 5.25
C TYR A 19 -1.05 14.91 6.34
N VAL A 20 -2.09 14.15 6.02
CA VAL A 20 -2.45 12.90 6.67
C VAL A 20 -1.51 11.81 6.13
N ILE A 21 -0.89 11.06 7.03
CA ILE A 21 0.02 9.96 6.70
C ILE A 21 -0.46 8.76 7.50
N GLU A 22 -0.98 7.76 6.81
CA GLU A 22 -1.63 6.62 7.44
C GLU A 22 -1.13 5.29 6.87
N ARG A 23 -1.32 4.25 7.68
CA ARG A 23 -1.10 2.85 7.31
C ARG A 23 0.28 2.57 6.68
N PRO A 24 1.40 3.06 7.24
CA PRO A 24 2.72 2.79 6.69
C PRO A 24 2.96 1.28 6.56
N LYS A 25 3.43 0.85 5.38
CA LYS A 25 3.90 -0.51 5.10
C LYS A 25 5.32 -0.44 4.60
N LEU A 26 6.11 -1.43 4.95
CA LEU A 26 7.54 -1.42 4.72
C LEU A 26 7.98 -2.76 4.14
N LEU A 27 8.70 -2.73 3.03
CA LEU A 27 9.39 -3.89 2.46
C LEU A 27 10.87 -3.57 2.27
N TRP A 28 11.73 -4.57 2.42
CA TRP A 28 13.12 -4.46 1.99
C TRP A 28 13.22 -4.77 0.51
N ASN A 29 13.88 -3.92 -0.26
CA ASN A 29 14.15 -4.17 -1.66
C ASN A 29 15.63 -4.54 -1.85
N PRO A 30 15.97 -5.77 -2.28
CA PRO A 30 17.35 -6.21 -2.42
C PRO A 30 18.09 -5.57 -3.61
N LEU A 31 17.39 -5.03 -4.61
CA LEU A 31 18.02 -4.39 -5.78
C LEU A 31 18.54 -2.99 -5.45
N THR A 32 17.80 -2.26 -4.62
CA THR A 32 18.14 -0.89 -4.20
C THR A 32 18.84 -0.82 -2.84
N GLU A 33 18.92 -1.96 -2.13
CA GLU A 33 19.42 -2.06 -0.76
C GLU A 33 18.76 -1.04 0.18
N CYS A 34 17.47 -0.83 -0.02
CA CYS A 34 16.68 0.12 0.76
C CYS A 34 15.40 -0.51 1.28
N PHE A 35 14.97 -0.06 2.44
CA PHE A 35 13.59 -0.22 2.88
C PHE A 35 12.72 0.79 2.15
N VAL A 36 11.66 0.30 1.50
CA VAL A 36 10.69 1.10 0.76
C VAL A 36 9.39 1.14 1.54
N MET A 37 9.02 2.33 1.99
CA MET A 37 7.80 2.61 2.74
C MET A 37 6.72 3.14 1.80
N TRP A 38 5.55 2.51 1.84
CA TRP A 38 4.33 3.00 1.21
C TRP A 38 3.37 3.49 2.29
N VAL A 39 2.80 4.68 2.09
CA VAL A 39 1.79 5.27 2.98
C VAL A 39 0.58 5.72 2.18
N HIS A 40 -0.60 5.68 2.81
CA HIS A 40 -1.69 6.54 2.37
C HIS A 40 -1.31 7.99 2.68
N LEU A 41 -1.33 8.85 1.66
CA LEU A 41 -0.96 10.25 1.77
C LEU A 41 -2.12 11.12 1.31
N ASP A 42 -2.65 11.93 2.23
CA ASP A 42 -3.85 12.72 1.96
C ASP A 42 -3.78 14.13 2.57
N SER A 43 -4.72 14.98 2.15
CA SER A 43 -5.06 16.23 2.82
C SER A 43 -5.98 15.95 4.02
N ASN A 44 -6.11 16.91 4.94
CA ASN A 44 -6.95 16.73 6.14
C ASN A 44 -8.45 16.50 5.84
N ASP A 45 -8.90 16.83 4.63
CA ASP A 45 -10.27 16.60 4.15
C ASP A 45 -10.42 15.31 3.31
N TYR A 46 -9.35 14.50 3.19
CA TYR A 46 -9.31 13.23 2.44
C TYR A 46 -9.69 13.36 0.95
N THR A 47 -9.34 14.48 0.32
CA THR A 47 -9.61 14.76 -1.10
C THR A 47 -8.38 14.64 -2.00
N TYR A 48 -7.17 14.64 -1.44
CA TYR A 48 -5.93 14.50 -2.20
C TYR A 48 -5.81 13.07 -2.76
N ARG A 49 -5.90 12.05 -1.89
CA ARG A 49 -5.98 10.60 -2.22
C ARG A 49 -4.80 10.05 -3.02
N TYR A 50 -3.59 10.30 -2.53
CA TYR A 50 -2.33 9.83 -3.11
C TYR A 50 -1.72 8.71 -2.25
N VAL A 51 -0.67 8.08 -2.77
CA VAL A 51 0.30 7.35 -1.95
C VAL A 51 1.57 8.15 -1.84
N GLY A 52 2.27 8.00 -0.72
CA GLY A 52 3.64 8.50 -0.55
C GLY A 52 4.63 7.33 -0.55
N ILE A 53 5.74 7.48 -1.29
CA ILE A 53 6.85 6.54 -1.31
C ILE A 53 8.03 7.17 -0.59
N ALA A 54 8.52 6.51 0.45
CA ALA A 54 9.70 6.98 1.19
C ALA A 54 10.72 5.86 1.34
N VAL A 55 12.00 6.20 1.40
CA VAL A 55 13.09 5.21 1.46
C VAL A 55 14.07 5.49 2.60
N SER A 56 14.70 4.42 3.09
CA SER A 56 15.79 4.46 4.08
C SER A 56 16.65 3.20 3.94
N SER A 57 17.96 3.31 4.15
CA SER A 57 18.86 2.14 4.23
C SER A 57 18.77 1.40 5.58
N VAL A 58 18.07 1.97 6.56
CA VAL A 58 17.91 1.43 7.92
C VAL A 58 16.41 1.29 8.24
N PRO A 59 15.93 0.15 8.76
CA PRO A 59 14.49 -0.12 8.89
C PRO A 59 13.77 0.82 9.87
N ASN A 60 14.48 1.26 10.91
CA ASN A 60 14.03 2.26 11.89
C ASN A 60 14.80 3.59 11.74
N GLY A 61 15.37 3.84 10.56
CA GLY A 61 16.07 5.07 10.23
C GLY A 61 15.14 6.23 9.88
N VAL A 62 15.74 7.33 9.45
CA VAL A 62 14.99 8.47 8.89
C VAL A 62 14.65 8.18 7.45
N PHE A 63 13.35 8.14 7.15
CA PHE A 63 12.85 7.97 5.80
C PHE A 63 12.78 9.31 5.08
N THR A 64 13.22 9.31 3.82
CA THR A 64 13.09 10.45 2.92
C THR A 64 11.98 10.15 1.93
N LEU A 65 11.00 11.05 1.83
CA LEU A 65 9.96 10.95 0.80
C LEU A 65 10.61 11.14 -0.57
N LEU A 66 10.45 10.15 -1.45
CA LEU A 66 10.95 10.18 -2.81
C LEU A 66 9.95 10.88 -3.73
N HIS A 67 8.69 10.43 -3.71
CA HIS A 67 7.61 10.99 -4.52
C HIS A 67 6.24 10.62 -3.95
N ALA A 68 5.20 11.30 -4.44
CA ALA A 68 3.81 10.95 -4.24
C ALA A 68 3.10 10.85 -5.58
N PHE A 69 2.20 9.89 -5.73
CA PHE A 69 1.45 9.69 -6.97
C PHE A 69 0.12 8.98 -6.73
N ARG A 70 -0.72 8.92 -7.76
CA ARG A 70 -1.92 8.09 -7.82
C ARG A 70 -1.56 6.80 -8.56
N PRO A 71 -1.47 5.65 -7.88
CA PRO A 71 -1.12 4.39 -8.53
C PRO A 71 -2.09 4.09 -9.66
N ASP A 72 -1.57 3.64 -10.81
CA ASP A 72 -2.35 3.32 -12.01
C ASP A 72 -3.26 4.47 -12.50
N GLY A 73 -2.97 5.72 -12.11
CA GLY A 73 -3.81 6.89 -12.41
C GLY A 73 -5.10 6.99 -11.57
N ILE A 74 -5.29 6.13 -10.56
CA ILE A 74 -6.52 6.04 -9.77
C ILE A 74 -6.30 6.59 -8.35
N PRO A 75 -7.23 7.37 -7.76
CA PRO A 75 -7.16 7.79 -6.36
C PRO A 75 -7.00 6.59 -5.40
N SER A 76 -6.11 6.71 -4.42
CA SER A 76 -5.84 5.67 -3.42
C SER A 76 -6.17 6.16 -2.02
N LEU A 77 -6.88 5.31 -1.28
CA LEU A 77 -7.11 5.51 0.16
C LEU A 77 -6.39 4.41 0.93
N ASP A 78 -7.05 3.73 1.87
CA ASP A 78 -6.49 2.66 2.68
C ASP A 78 -5.56 1.71 1.92
N VAL A 79 -4.36 1.49 2.45
CA VAL A 79 -3.29 0.73 1.78
C VAL A 79 -2.75 -0.46 2.58
N ASN A 80 -2.29 -1.47 1.84
CA ASN A 80 -1.39 -2.53 2.32
C ASN A 80 -0.36 -2.93 1.24
N LEU A 81 0.71 -3.61 1.66
CA LEU A 81 1.70 -4.28 0.81
C LEU A 81 1.68 -5.77 1.12
N TYR A 82 1.93 -6.59 0.11
CA TYR A 82 2.12 -8.02 0.24
C TYR A 82 3.33 -8.45 -0.59
N GLU A 83 4.33 -9.04 0.05
CA GLU A 83 5.45 -9.69 -0.64
C GLU A 83 5.14 -11.18 -0.77
N ASP A 84 5.08 -11.64 -2.02
CA ASP A 84 4.81 -13.03 -2.37
C ASP A 84 6.11 -13.82 -2.37
N THR A 85 6.30 -14.63 -1.32
CA THR A 85 7.51 -15.43 -1.12
C THR A 85 7.29 -16.92 -1.34
N HIS A 86 6.06 -17.43 -1.49
CA HIS A 86 5.84 -18.89 -1.55
C HIS A 86 6.18 -19.50 -2.91
N ASN A 87 6.15 -18.70 -3.98
CA ASN A 87 6.53 -19.15 -5.32
C ASN A 87 8.03 -19.05 -5.60
N GLY A 88 8.85 -18.62 -4.63
CA GLY A 88 10.30 -18.47 -4.79
C GLY A 88 10.74 -17.34 -5.73
N SER A 89 9.80 -16.59 -6.29
CA SER A 89 10.07 -15.40 -7.10
C SER A 89 10.54 -14.25 -6.21
N VAL A 90 11.82 -13.92 -6.31
CA VAL A 90 12.37 -12.69 -5.72
C VAL A 90 11.69 -11.49 -6.40
N ASN A 91 11.31 -10.47 -5.63
CA ASN A 91 10.70 -9.22 -6.08
C ASN A 91 9.23 -9.28 -6.55
N SER A 92 8.47 -10.32 -6.19
CA SER A 92 7.01 -10.34 -6.40
C SER A 92 6.31 -9.62 -5.25
N ALA A 93 6.26 -8.28 -5.29
CA ALA A 93 5.48 -7.51 -4.33
C ALA A 93 4.23 -6.91 -4.96
N TYR A 94 3.19 -6.77 -4.14
CA TYR A 94 1.88 -6.28 -4.54
C TYR A 94 1.42 -5.16 -3.61
N PHE A 95 0.78 -4.18 -4.22
CA PHE A 95 0.12 -3.08 -3.55
C PHE A 95 -1.38 -3.30 -3.55
N VAL A 96 -1.98 -3.26 -2.36
CA VAL A 96 -3.39 -3.52 -2.11
C VAL A 96 -4.02 -2.23 -1.60
N ARG A 97 -5.11 -1.79 -2.21
CA ARG A 97 -5.71 -0.50 -1.83
C ARG A 97 -7.20 -0.41 -2.09
N SER A 98 -7.82 0.54 -1.40
CA SER A 98 -9.15 1.02 -1.76
C SER A 98 -9.04 2.00 -2.93
N CYS A 99 -9.50 1.57 -4.11
CA CYS A 99 -9.47 2.35 -5.34
C CYS A 99 -10.67 3.29 -5.37
N ASN A 100 -10.44 4.58 -5.12
CA ASN A 100 -11.46 5.63 -5.14
C ASN A 100 -12.71 5.33 -4.28
N HIS A 101 -12.60 4.47 -3.25
CA HIS A 101 -13.74 3.92 -2.49
C HIS A 101 -14.81 3.22 -3.35
N GLN A 102 -14.42 2.62 -4.48
CA GLN A 102 -15.34 1.92 -5.38
C GLN A 102 -15.10 0.41 -5.41
N TYR A 103 -13.84 -0.02 -5.28
CA TYR A 103 -13.43 -1.42 -5.26
C TYR A 103 -12.06 -1.55 -4.57
N VAL A 104 -11.66 -2.78 -4.25
CA VAL A 104 -10.28 -3.07 -3.82
C VAL A 104 -9.46 -3.44 -5.04
N GLY A 105 -8.33 -2.76 -5.23
CA GLY A 105 -7.36 -3.07 -6.28
C GLY A 105 -6.12 -3.75 -5.71
N ILE A 106 -5.62 -4.76 -6.44
CA ILE A 106 -4.32 -5.38 -6.22
C ILE A 106 -3.48 -5.08 -7.45
N SER A 107 -2.34 -4.43 -7.27
CA SER A 107 -1.42 -4.04 -8.34
C SER A 107 -0.05 -4.64 -8.07
N ARG A 108 0.62 -5.12 -9.11
CA ARG A 108 2.01 -5.56 -8.99
C ARG A 108 2.91 -4.33 -8.84
N LEU A 109 3.92 -4.40 -7.98
CA LEU A 109 4.97 -3.39 -7.89
C LEU A 109 6.05 -3.59 -8.96
N THR A 110 6.72 -2.50 -9.35
CA THR A 110 7.97 -2.56 -10.11
C THR A 110 9.06 -3.28 -9.29
N ASP A 111 10.10 -3.79 -9.96
CA ASP A 111 11.13 -4.61 -9.29
C ASP A 111 11.90 -3.84 -8.20
N ASP A 112 11.93 -2.51 -8.24
CA ASP A 112 12.50 -1.62 -7.22
C ASP A 112 11.52 -1.24 -6.09
N TYR A 113 10.27 -1.69 -6.19
CA TYR A 113 9.14 -1.37 -5.31
C TYR A 113 8.73 0.11 -5.27
N LEU A 114 9.19 0.93 -6.21
CA LEU A 114 8.96 2.39 -6.20
C LEU A 114 7.73 2.83 -7.00
N ASN A 115 7.11 1.94 -7.78
CA ASN A 115 5.92 2.23 -8.58
C ASN A 115 5.03 0.98 -8.77
N THR A 116 3.82 1.15 -9.32
CA THR A 116 2.98 0.04 -9.77
C THR A 116 3.21 -0.27 -11.25
N MET A 117 3.09 -1.55 -11.62
CA MET A 117 3.08 -2.03 -13.00
C MET A 117 1.66 -2.09 -13.60
N GLY A 118 0.63 -1.87 -12.78
CA GLY A 118 -0.78 -1.99 -13.16
C GLY A 118 -1.56 -2.91 -12.22
N LEU A 119 -2.89 -2.80 -12.28
CA LEU A 119 -3.83 -3.69 -11.61
C LEU A 119 -3.72 -5.12 -12.17
N THR A 120 -3.61 -6.08 -11.28
CA THR A 120 -3.60 -7.52 -11.59
C THR A 120 -4.87 -8.23 -11.14
N SER A 121 -5.52 -7.74 -10.08
CA SER A 121 -6.77 -8.30 -9.58
C SER A 121 -7.62 -7.23 -8.90
N THR A 122 -8.92 -7.47 -8.82
CA THR A 122 -9.86 -6.60 -8.11
C THR A 122 -10.84 -7.41 -7.27
N ILE A 123 -11.28 -6.83 -6.16
CA ILE A 123 -12.46 -7.29 -5.43
C ILE A 123 -13.48 -6.17 -5.57
N ASN A 124 -14.56 -6.43 -6.31
CA ASN A 124 -15.54 -5.44 -6.72
C ASN A 124 -16.52 -5.09 -5.58
N GLU A 125 -15.97 -4.67 -4.44
CA GLU A 125 -16.71 -4.26 -3.25
C GLU A 125 -16.09 -2.99 -2.65
N LEU A 126 -16.97 -2.13 -2.10
CA LEU A 126 -16.57 -0.91 -1.42
C LEU A 126 -16.00 -1.25 -0.04
N ARG A 127 -14.67 -1.39 0.03
CA ARG A 127 -13.97 -1.90 1.22
C ARG A 127 -12.67 -1.14 1.51
N GLU A 128 -12.16 -1.32 2.73
CA GLU A 128 -10.94 -0.70 3.25
C GLU A 128 -10.20 -1.61 4.25
N GLY A 129 -9.12 -1.17 4.89
CA GLY A 129 -8.51 -1.91 6.00
C GLY A 129 -7.90 -3.28 5.64
N HIS A 130 -7.33 -3.40 4.44
CA HIS A 130 -6.84 -4.66 3.87
C HIS A 130 -5.71 -5.33 4.66
N ALA A 131 -5.65 -6.66 4.66
CA ALA A 131 -4.48 -7.47 4.96
C ALA A 131 -4.46 -8.74 4.10
N ILE A 132 -3.29 -9.13 3.58
CA ILE A 132 -3.12 -10.32 2.73
C ILE A 132 -2.05 -11.22 3.33
N PHE A 133 -2.28 -12.53 3.29
CA PHE A 133 -1.28 -13.54 3.59
C PHE A 133 -1.54 -14.83 2.81
N HIS A 134 -0.50 -15.63 2.58
CA HIS A 134 -0.60 -16.95 1.97
C HIS A 134 -0.39 -18.06 3.02
N ARG A 135 -1.21 -19.11 2.96
CA ARG A 135 -1.11 -20.29 3.82
C ARG A 135 -1.74 -21.50 3.15
N ASN A 136 -1.09 -22.67 3.24
CA ASN A 136 -1.63 -23.94 2.73
C ASN A 136 -2.17 -23.84 1.28
N SER A 137 -1.38 -23.27 0.37
CA SER A 137 -1.74 -23.07 -1.05
C SER A 137 -2.94 -22.16 -1.31
N ASN A 138 -3.30 -21.30 -0.36
CA ASN A 138 -4.36 -20.31 -0.52
C ASN A 138 -3.87 -18.92 -0.14
N TYR A 139 -4.34 -17.91 -0.87
CA TYR A 139 -4.29 -16.52 -0.44
C TYR A 139 -5.53 -16.17 0.35
N TYR A 140 -5.32 -15.42 1.41
CA TYR A 140 -6.34 -14.93 2.31
C TYR A 140 -6.28 -13.41 2.32
N THR A 141 -7.40 -12.77 2.03
CA THR A 141 -7.53 -11.32 2.06
C THR A 141 -8.59 -10.94 3.08
N MET A 142 -8.16 -10.32 4.18
CA MET A 142 -9.02 -9.75 5.21
C MET A 142 -9.32 -8.29 4.90
N ILE A 143 -10.58 -7.88 4.92
CA ILE A 143 -11.00 -6.52 4.53
C ILE A 143 -12.19 -6.03 5.37
N SER A 144 -12.15 -4.77 5.82
CA SER A 144 -13.24 -4.13 6.55
C SER A 144 -14.23 -3.42 5.63
N HIS A 145 -15.43 -3.18 6.14
CA HIS A 145 -16.41 -2.27 5.52
C HIS A 145 -16.04 -0.80 5.72
N LEU A 146 -16.63 0.09 4.91
CA LEU A 146 -16.52 1.55 5.04
C LEU A 146 -17.45 2.08 6.14
N THR A 147 -17.04 1.94 7.40
CA THR A 147 -17.78 2.49 8.56
C THR A 147 -17.02 3.60 9.27
N SER A 148 -16.08 4.24 8.56
CA SER A 148 -15.19 5.25 9.13
C SER A 148 -14.49 4.68 10.38
N TRP A 149 -14.43 5.44 11.47
CA TRP A 149 -13.77 5.02 12.70
C TRP A 149 -14.53 3.97 13.52
N ALA A 150 -15.79 3.66 13.18
CA ALA A 150 -16.52 2.62 13.85
C ALA A 150 -15.99 1.23 13.44
N SER A 151 -15.78 0.34 14.41
CA SER A 151 -15.42 -1.05 14.12
C SER A 151 -16.56 -1.77 13.39
N ASN A 152 -16.21 -2.69 12.49
CA ASN A 152 -17.15 -3.56 11.79
C ASN A 152 -16.63 -5.01 11.74
N ALA A 153 -17.49 -5.94 11.35
CA ALA A 153 -17.08 -7.32 11.10
C ALA A 153 -16.26 -7.38 9.81
N VAL A 154 -15.03 -7.90 9.90
CA VAL A 154 -14.14 -8.07 8.75
C VAL A 154 -14.56 -9.29 7.94
N ASP A 155 -14.54 -9.16 6.61
CA ASP A 155 -14.74 -10.27 5.68
C ASP A 155 -13.41 -10.90 5.27
N LEU A 156 -13.44 -12.20 5.00
CA LEU A 156 -12.30 -12.99 4.54
C LEU A 156 -12.58 -13.55 3.14
N PHE A 157 -11.79 -13.10 2.17
CA PHE A 157 -11.79 -13.64 0.81
C PHE A 157 -10.67 -14.66 0.67
N ILE A 158 -10.94 -15.76 -0.02
CA ILE A 158 -10.00 -16.88 -0.19
C ILE A 158 -9.90 -17.19 -1.68
N THR A 159 -8.69 -17.38 -2.17
CA THR A 159 -8.43 -17.91 -3.51
C THR A 159 -7.30 -18.93 -3.46
N ASN A 160 -7.42 -19.96 -4.29
CA ASN A 160 -6.40 -20.98 -4.52
C ASN A 160 -5.62 -20.74 -5.83
N ALA A 161 -5.68 -19.51 -6.38
CA ALA A 161 -4.87 -19.12 -7.52
C ALA A 161 -3.38 -19.37 -7.22
N ASP A 162 -2.57 -19.59 -8.26
CA ASP A 162 -1.13 -19.78 -8.08
C ASP A 162 -0.42 -18.46 -7.77
N SER A 163 -0.93 -17.33 -8.28
CA SER A 163 -0.38 -15.99 -8.13
C SER A 163 -1.47 -14.94 -7.97
N LEU A 164 -1.11 -13.75 -7.48
CA LEU A 164 -1.96 -12.56 -7.53
C LEU A 164 -1.83 -11.79 -8.87
N GLN A 165 -1.19 -12.37 -9.90
CA GLN A 165 -1.02 -11.71 -11.20
C GLN A 165 -2.18 -11.92 -12.16
N ASN A 166 -2.91 -13.04 -12.08
CA ASN A 166 -4.08 -13.36 -12.92
C ASN A 166 -4.94 -14.43 -12.24
#